data_AF-A0A433BJG5-F1
#
_entry.id   AF-A0A433BJG5-F1
#
_cell.length_a   1.000
_cell.length_b   1.000
_cell.length_c   1.000
_cell.angle_alpha   90.00
_cell.angle_beta   90.00
_cell.angle_gamma   90.00
#
_symmetry.space_group_name_H-M   'P 1'
#
loop_
_entity.id
_entity.type
_entity.pdbx_description
1 polymer ?
#
loop_
_entity_poly.entity_id
_entity_poly.type
_entity_poly.pdbx_seq_one_letter_code
_entity_poly.pdbx_strand_id
1 'polypeptide(L)'
;MIRFQPDTWRDALWRPISMAAPDAGVYMEVMAPDLRFALLLVVLAFGIAVFRRSWRPEAITWRLLAFLGLEFAIWIYTSGNGRYFTAGLMLVGVGCVSLLHRWPVTRSLSLTLAMACCVMQAYTVYLAAPFEGSSYAPWRDAPVFPIDLPSAVTEEPATYVTISTNTYSLIAPRAHRDSRWLNLALRQTDLDDGDVDGKRIKRILSQSQRIRAVLVGVRGMLSPDGRLAQEFIDVMNERFAPLHLAFDSNACTYVTFKRSSNMNVLDRAAKRSEGVVVPGFMFCDLKFLEQVPANVGRVPFPPEVDQVMAVMDQQCARFFNRRSGAKFKVPHGTMVHYGDADMKLFVLDDRRVEYRYWRSLMAEPMGTVEDVLRPGYLFDCEHIRGRSGLPWERRY
;
A
#
# COMPACT_ATOMS: atom_id res chain seq x y z
N MET A 1 3.23 4.12 10.91
CA MET A 1 2.75 4.30 9.53
C MET A 1 2.00 5.62 9.47
N ILE A 2 2.56 6.62 8.82
CA ILE A 2 2.02 8.00 8.83
C ILE A 2 1.08 8.29 7.66
N ARG A 3 0.85 7.32 6.77
CA ARG A 3 0.15 7.49 5.47
C ARG A 3 -1.15 8.29 5.56
N PHE A 4 -1.99 8.03 6.55
CA PHE A 4 -3.32 8.63 6.67
C PHE A 4 -3.43 9.67 7.79
N GLN A 5 -2.35 9.86 8.56
CA GLN A 5 -2.31 10.92 9.55
C GLN A 5 -2.34 12.26 8.81
N PRO A 6 -3.15 13.23 9.29
CA PRO A 6 -3.13 14.57 8.73
C PRO A 6 -1.73 15.18 8.84
N ASP A 7 -1.36 16.01 7.86
CA ASP A 7 -0.10 16.74 7.91
C ASP A 7 -0.25 17.97 8.83
N THR A 8 -1.43 18.60 8.82
CA THR A 8 -1.76 19.78 9.63
C THR A 8 -3.05 19.64 10.47
N TRP A 9 -3.24 20.53 11.45
CA TRP A 9 -4.52 20.63 12.18
C TRP A 9 -5.70 20.99 11.28
N ARG A 10 -5.45 21.75 10.21
CA ARG A 10 -6.46 22.04 9.18
C ARG A 10 -6.95 20.75 8.52
N ASP A 11 -6.03 19.88 8.11
CA ASP A 11 -6.39 18.59 7.50
C ASP A 11 -7.17 17.70 8.47
N ALA A 12 -6.79 17.73 9.76
CA ALA A 12 -7.49 17.01 10.82
C ALA A 12 -8.94 17.52 10.99
N LEU A 13 -9.12 18.84 11.05
CA LEU A 13 -10.43 19.48 11.23
C LEU A 13 -11.35 19.27 10.03
N TRP A 14 -10.81 19.34 8.82
CA TRP A 14 -11.55 19.13 7.57
C TRP A 14 -11.73 17.65 7.23
N ARG A 15 -11.14 16.73 8.01
CA ARG A 15 -11.23 15.28 7.75
C ARG A 15 -12.65 14.75 7.60
N PRO A 16 -13.62 15.10 8.47
CA PRO A 16 -15.02 14.68 8.31
C PRO A 16 -15.63 15.01 6.94
N ILE A 17 -15.16 16.10 6.31
CA ILE A 17 -15.63 16.57 5.00
C ILE A 17 -14.77 15.96 3.89
N SER A 18 -13.45 15.88 4.07
CA SER A 18 -12.56 15.31 3.05
C SER A 18 -12.78 13.81 2.82
N MET A 19 -13.30 13.09 3.82
CA MET A 19 -13.74 11.70 3.66
C MET A 19 -14.86 11.53 2.62
N ALA A 20 -15.62 12.58 2.30
CA ALA A 20 -16.64 12.54 1.24
C ALA A 20 -16.05 12.53 -0.17
N ALA A 21 -14.80 12.97 -0.34
CA ALA A 21 -14.17 13.05 -1.65
C ALA A 21 -13.98 11.65 -2.24
N PRO A 22 -14.25 11.44 -3.54
CA PRO A 22 -13.98 10.18 -4.23
C PRO A 22 -12.48 10.06 -4.53
N ASP A 23 -11.68 10.13 -3.48
CA ASP A 23 -10.23 10.09 -3.56
C ASP A 23 -9.70 8.94 -2.71
N ALA A 24 -8.68 8.28 -3.21
CA ALA A 24 -8.05 7.16 -2.56
C ALA A 24 -6.93 7.71 -1.66
N GLY A 25 -6.75 7.16 -0.45
CA GLY A 25 -5.65 7.60 0.42
C GLY A 25 -6.03 8.72 1.38
N VAL A 26 -7.32 9.09 1.44
CA VAL A 26 -7.82 10.05 2.44
C VAL A 26 -7.74 9.44 3.83
N TYR A 27 -8.36 8.27 3.99
CA TYR A 27 -8.33 7.50 5.25
C TYR A 27 -8.24 5.98 5.02
N MET A 28 -8.35 5.51 3.77
CA MET A 28 -8.12 4.12 3.37
C MET A 28 -7.37 4.06 2.05
N GLU A 29 -6.75 2.91 1.74
CA GLU A 29 -6.00 2.75 0.50
C GLU A 29 -6.91 2.83 -0.73
N VAL A 30 -8.13 2.32 -0.68
CA VAL A 30 -9.04 2.39 -1.83
C VAL A 30 -9.83 3.69 -1.83
N MET A 31 -10.43 4.02 -2.97
CA MET A 31 -11.44 5.08 -3.05
C MET A 31 -12.65 4.63 -2.23
N ALA A 32 -12.90 5.31 -1.11
CA ALA A 32 -13.96 4.94 -0.17
C ALA A 32 -14.70 6.19 0.34
N PRO A 33 -15.38 6.93 -0.55
CA PRO A 33 -16.07 8.15 -0.18
C PRO A 33 -17.16 7.88 0.87
N ASP A 34 -17.14 8.68 1.94
CA ASP A 34 -18.02 8.57 3.10
C ASP A 34 -18.66 9.92 3.42
N LEU A 35 -19.92 10.08 3.00
CA LEU A 35 -20.72 11.27 3.23
C LEU A 35 -21.23 11.36 4.66
N ARG A 36 -21.22 10.27 5.44
CA ARG A 36 -21.94 10.20 6.71
C ARG A 36 -21.44 11.24 7.71
N PHE A 37 -20.15 11.54 7.72
CA PHE A 37 -19.56 12.57 8.57
C PHE A 37 -19.97 13.98 8.15
N ALA A 38 -19.88 14.30 6.86
CA ALA A 38 -20.35 15.58 6.33
C ALA A 38 -21.86 15.77 6.58
N LEU A 39 -22.66 14.73 6.36
CA LEU A 39 -24.10 14.75 6.64
C LEU A 39 -24.38 14.94 8.13
N LEU A 40 -23.64 14.28 9.02
CA LEU A 40 -23.78 14.47 10.46
C LEU A 40 -23.55 15.94 10.85
N LEU A 41 -22.49 16.56 10.32
CA LEU A 41 -22.19 17.97 10.57
C LEU A 41 -23.29 18.89 10.03
N VAL A 42 -23.80 18.64 8.82
CA VAL A 42 -24.90 19.41 8.22
C VAL A 42 -26.18 19.27 9.03
N VAL A 43 -26.55 18.04 9.43
CA VAL A 43 -27.73 17.76 10.25
C VAL A 43 -27.60 18.44 11.62
N LEU A 44 -26.43 18.36 12.25
CA LEU A 44 -26.20 19.02 13.53
C LEU A 44 -26.32 20.54 13.38
N ALA A 45 -25.60 21.14 12.42
CA ALA A 45 -25.60 22.58 12.19
C ALA A 45 -26.98 23.12 11.84
N PHE A 46 -27.70 22.46 10.93
CA PHE A 46 -29.06 22.84 10.53
C PHE A 46 -30.04 22.71 11.69
N GLY A 47 -29.95 21.62 12.47
CA GLY A 47 -30.77 21.43 13.66
C GLY A 47 -30.57 22.56 14.69
N ILE A 48 -29.31 22.93 14.96
CA ILE A 48 -29.00 24.04 15.87
C ILE A 48 -29.52 25.37 15.31
N ALA A 49 -29.33 25.63 14.03
CA ALA A 49 -29.67 26.92 13.42
C ALA A 49 -31.18 27.14 13.31
N VAL A 50 -31.91 26.14 12.81
CA VAL A 50 -33.35 26.26 12.50
C VAL A 50 -34.22 25.96 13.71
N PHE A 51 -33.83 24.95 14.50
CA PHE A 51 -34.65 24.45 15.60
C PHE A 51 -34.09 24.81 16.97
N ARG A 52 -33.25 25.85 17.09
CA ARG A 52 -32.57 26.24 18.35
C ARG A 52 -33.47 26.26 19.59
N ARG A 53 -34.73 26.66 19.44
CA ARG A 53 -35.70 26.80 20.55
C ARG A 53 -36.49 25.52 20.85
N SER A 54 -36.76 24.72 19.83
CA SER A 54 -37.65 23.55 19.89
C SER A 54 -36.89 22.23 19.94
N TRP A 55 -35.66 22.20 19.44
CA TRP A 55 -34.82 21.01 19.43
C TRP A 55 -34.11 20.83 20.77
N ARG A 56 -34.45 19.75 21.47
CA ARG A 56 -33.83 19.36 22.73
C ARG A 56 -33.35 17.92 22.60
N PRO A 57 -32.15 17.69 22.02
CA PRO A 57 -31.59 16.35 21.97
C PRO A 57 -31.42 15.79 23.38
N GLU A 58 -31.71 14.51 23.56
CA GLU A 58 -31.50 13.85 24.85
C GLU A 58 -30.02 13.78 25.21
N ALA A 59 -29.72 13.66 26.51
CA ALA A 59 -28.37 13.50 27.01
C ALA A 59 -27.64 12.32 26.35
N ILE A 60 -28.36 11.23 26.01
CA ILE A 60 -27.76 10.08 25.32
C ILE A 60 -27.24 10.43 23.92
N THR A 61 -27.92 11.32 23.19
CA THR A 61 -27.48 11.78 21.88
C THR A 61 -26.18 12.58 22.01
N TRP A 62 -26.09 13.47 23.00
CA TRP A 62 -24.87 14.21 23.28
C TRP A 62 -23.72 13.32 23.73
N ARG A 63 -23.99 12.29 24.54
CA ARG A 63 -22.99 11.29 24.94
C ARG A 63 -22.47 10.51 23.73
N LEU A 64 -23.35 10.12 22.81
CA LEU A 64 -22.95 9.46 21.56
C LEU A 64 -22.06 10.36 20.70
N LEU A 65 -22.44 11.63 20.52
CA LEU A 65 -21.63 12.60 19.75
C LEU A 65 -20.28 12.89 20.42
N ALA A 66 -20.25 13.00 21.75
CA ALA A 66 -19.01 13.19 22.49
C ALA A 66 -18.10 11.97 22.39
N PHE A 67 -18.67 10.76 22.51
CA PHE A 67 -17.94 9.52 22.31
C PHE A 67 -17.37 9.42 20.89
N LEU A 68 -18.19 9.68 19.87
CA LEU A 68 -17.74 9.68 18.47
C LEU A 68 -16.65 10.73 18.23
N GLY A 69 -16.76 11.92 18.80
CA GLY A 69 -15.75 12.97 18.70
C GLY A 69 -14.43 12.57 19.37
N LEU A 70 -14.48 11.93 20.54
CA LEU A 70 -13.29 11.43 21.23
C LEU A 70 -12.63 10.28 20.46
N GLU A 71 -13.42 9.31 20.00
CA GLU A 71 -12.95 8.18 19.18
C GLU A 71 -12.29 8.69 17.90
N PHE A 72 -12.91 9.67 17.23
CA PHE A 72 -12.37 10.31 16.02
C PHE A 72 -11.02 11.01 16.28
N ALA A 73 -10.92 11.76 17.38
CA ALA A 73 -9.69 12.44 17.75
C ALA A 73 -8.54 11.45 18.03
N ILE A 74 -8.81 10.39 18.81
CA ILE A 74 -7.83 9.34 19.09
C ILE A 74 -7.41 8.62 17.80
N TRP A 75 -8.37 8.30 16.93
CA TRP A 75 -8.10 7.64 15.66
C TRP A 75 -7.19 8.46 14.74
N ILE A 76 -7.49 9.75 14.58
CA ILE A 76 -6.70 10.65 13.75
C ILE A 76 -5.29 10.87 14.31
N TYR A 77 -5.17 10.98 15.63
CA TYR A 77 -3.89 11.11 16.31
C TYR A 77 -2.99 9.88 16.15
N THR A 78 -3.58 8.68 16.20
CA THR A 78 -2.81 7.42 16.19
C THR A 78 -2.46 6.94 14.78
N SER A 79 -3.40 6.94 13.84
CA SER A 79 -3.15 6.36 12.50
C SER A 79 -3.86 7.06 11.35
N GLY A 80 -5.08 7.55 11.56
CA GLY A 80 -5.96 7.98 10.48
C GLY A 80 -6.39 6.87 9.50
N ASN A 81 -6.05 5.60 9.75
CA ASN A 81 -6.42 4.49 8.87
C ASN A 81 -7.82 3.96 9.22
N GLY A 82 -8.77 4.02 8.29
CA GLY A 82 -10.17 3.63 8.48
C GLY A 82 -10.37 2.19 8.95
N ARG A 83 -9.41 1.30 8.69
CA ARG A 83 -9.43 -0.10 9.19
C ARG A 83 -9.44 -0.18 10.72
N TYR A 84 -8.90 0.83 11.40
CA TYR A 84 -8.86 0.88 12.86
C TYR A 84 -9.97 1.75 13.47
N PHE A 85 -10.87 2.30 12.64
CA PHE A 85 -11.96 3.18 13.07
C PHE A 85 -13.35 2.61 12.71
N THR A 86 -13.45 1.29 12.54
CA THR A 86 -14.67 0.64 12.09
C THR A 86 -15.86 0.89 13.03
N ALA A 87 -15.64 0.95 14.35
CA ALA A 87 -16.68 1.25 15.32
C ALA A 87 -17.26 2.66 15.12
N GLY A 88 -16.42 3.70 15.07
CA GLY A 88 -16.84 5.06 14.74
C GLY A 88 -17.53 5.18 13.38
N LEU A 89 -17.03 4.47 12.35
CA LEU A 89 -17.69 4.40 11.04
C LEU A 89 -19.10 3.76 11.11
N MET A 90 -19.37 2.84 12.04
CA MET A 90 -20.72 2.30 12.25
C MET A 90 -21.61 3.30 13.00
N LEU A 91 -21.06 3.97 14.01
CA LEU A 91 -21.80 4.88 14.88
C LEU A 91 -22.22 6.19 14.20
N VAL A 92 -21.41 6.73 13.27
CA VAL A 92 -21.73 8.00 12.59
C VAL A 92 -23.08 7.96 11.87
N GLY A 93 -23.41 6.84 11.22
CA GLY A 93 -24.69 6.64 10.53
C GLY A 93 -25.87 6.62 11.50
N VAL A 94 -25.72 5.90 12.61
CA VAL A 94 -26.71 5.85 13.70
C VAL A 94 -26.90 7.23 14.32
N GLY A 95 -25.82 7.98 14.53
CA GLY A 95 -25.86 9.36 15.03
C GLY A 95 -26.65 10.29 14.11
N CYS A 96 -26.42 10.21 12.80
CA CYS A 96 -27.12 11.03 11.81
C CYS A 96 -28.64 10.78 11.84
N VAL A 97 -29.07 9.51 11.77
CA VAL A 97 -30.49 9.14 11.84
C VAL A 97 -31.11 9.50 13.19
N SER A 98 -30.37 9.31 14.28
CA SER A 98 -30.83 9.68 15.63
C SER A 98 -31.11 11.18 15.73
N LEU A 99 -30.22 12.04 15.21
CA LEU A 99 -30.43 13.48 15.21
C LEU A 99 -31.65 13.89 14.37
N LEU A 100 -31.78 13.34 13.16
CA LEU A 100 -32.93 13.59 12.26
C LEU A 100 -34.26 13.16 12.90
N HIS A 101 -34.27 12.06 13.64
CA HIS A 101 -35.46 11.58 14.33
C HIS A 101 -35.91 12.52 15.47
N ARG A 102 -34.97 13.30 16.04
CA ARG A 102 -35.25 14.27 17.10
C ARG A 102 -35.63 15.66 16.59
N TRP A 103 -35.55 15.90 15.29
CA TRP A 103 -35.99 17.19 14.75
C TRP A 103 -37.50 17.37 14.98
N PRO A 104 -37.97 18.59 15.29
CA PRO A 104 -39.38 18.90 15.50
C PRO A 104 -40.13 19.03 14.16
N VAL A 105 -40.01 17.99 13.33
CA VAL A 105 -40.63 17.86 12.01
C VAL A 105 -41.61 16.70 12.01
N THR A 106 -42.43 16.60 10.97
CA THR A 106 -43.32 15.45 10.80
C THR A 106 -42.51 14.16 10.66
N ARG A 107 -43.09 13.04 11.13
CA ARG A 107 -42.46 11.71 10.99
C ARG A 107 -42.14 11.38 9.53
N SER A 108 -43.01 11.77 8.59
CA SER A 108 -42.77 11.59 7.16
C SER A 108 -41.53 12.33 6.68
N LEU A 109 -41.38 13.61 7.02
CA LEU A 109 -40.21 14.39 6.63
C LEU A 109 -38.91 13.82 7.23
N SER A 110 -38.93 13.45 8.51
CA SER A 110 -37.77 12.83 9.18
C SER A 110 -37.35 11.52 8.48
N LEU A 111 -38.32 10.65 8.16
CA LEU A 111 -38.05 9.40 7.43
C LEU A 111 -37.55 9.65 6.00
N THR A 112 -38.13 10.61 5.29
CA THR A 112 -37.68 11.00 3.94
C THR A 112 -36.24 11.50 3.97
N LEU A 113 -35.86 12.34 4.94
CA LEU A 113 -34.49 12.83 5.09
C LEU A 113 -33.51 11.72 5.46
N ALA A 114 -33.90 10.82 6.37
CA ALA A 114 -33.08 9.66 6.72
C ALA A 114 -32.87 8.74 5.51
N MET A 115 -33.93 8.46 4.75
CA MET A 115 -33.86 7.69 3.51
C MET A 115 -32.97 8.38 2.47
N ALA A 116 -33.08 9.70 2.30
CA ALA A 116 -32.22 10.46 1.41
C ALA A 116 -30.74 10.33 1.80
N CYS A 117 -30.41 10.42 3.09
CA CYS A 117 -29.04 10.19 3.58
C CYS A 117 -28.53 8.79 3.23
N CYS A 118 -29.35 7.76 3.45
CA CYS A 118 -29.01 6.38 3.10
C CYS A 118 -28.80 6.21 1.58
N VAL A 119 -29.69 6.76 0.76
CA VAL A 119 -29.61 6.70 -0.70
C VAL A 119 -28.35 7.41 -1.20
N MET A 120 -28.04 8.60 -0.68
CA MET A 120 -26.82 9.33 -1.06
C MET A 120 -25.56 8.52 -0.71
N GLN A 121 -25.45 7.99 0.52
CA GLN A 121 -24.30 7.17 0.89
C GLN A 121 -24.20 5.90 0.05
N ALA A 122 -25.32 5.21 -0.20
CA ALA A 122 -25.36 4.00 -1.02
C ALA A 122 -24.95 4.29 -2.46
N TYR A 123 -25.39 5.41 -3.03
CA TYR A 123 -25.02 5.86 -4.37
C TYR A 123 -23.53 6.19 -4.47
N THR A 124 -22.99 6.92 -3.49
CA THR A 124 -21.56 7.25 -3.42
C THR A 124 -20.69 6.00 -3.27
N VAL A 125 -21.12 5.03 -2.47
CA VAL A 125 -20.48 3.72 -2.37
C VAL A 125 -20.58 2.99 -3.72
N TYR A 126 -21.73 2.98 -4.38
CA TYR A 126 -21.91 2.34 -5.68
C TYR A 126 -20.96 2.91 -6.75
N LEU A 127 -20.80 4.24 -6.80
CA LEU A 127 -19.87 4.91 -7.72
C LEU A 127 -18.40 4.57 -7.47
N ALA A 128 -18.06 4.17 -6.24
CA ALA A 128 -16.71 3.73 -5.91
C ALA A 128 -16.38 2.31 -6.44
N ALA A 129 -17.32 1.68 -7.15
CA ALA A 129 -17.23 0.34 -7.69
C ALA A 129 -16.69 -0.70 -6.68
N PRO A 130 -17.15 -0.70 -5.40
CA PRO A 130 -16.57 -1.54 -4.36
C PRO A 130 -16.76 -3.02 -4.68
N PHE A 131 -17.83 -3.34 -5.40
CA PHE A 131 -18.20 -4.69 -5.83
C PHE A 131 -17.30 -5.23 -6.95
N GLU A 132 -16.41 -4.40 -7.49
CA GLU A 132 -15.36 -4.82 -8.43
C GLU A 132 -14.07 -5.09 -7.64
N GLY A 133 -13.84 -6.33 -7.23
CA GLY A 133 -12.59 -6.67 -6.54
C GLY A 133 -12.54 -8.09 -5.98
N SER A 134 -11.32 -8.54 -5.67
CA SER A 134 -11.10 -9.73 -4.82
C SER A 134 -11.66 -9.55 -3.40
N SER A 135 -11.89 -8.32 -2.96
CA SER A 135 -12.51 -7.98 -1.66
C SER A 135 -13.94 -8.52 -1.50
N TYR A 136 -14.64 -8.82 -2.59
CA TYR A 136 -15.97 -9.45 -2.59
C TYR A 136 -15.97 -10.90 -3.10
N ALA A 137 -14.78 -11.52 -3.24
CA ALA A 137 -14.71 -12.94 -3.55
C ALA A 137 -15.49 -13.72 -2.47
N PRO A 138 -16.51 -14.52 -2.83
CA PRO A 138 -17.33 -15.20 -1.83
C PRO A 138 -16.49 -16.24 -1.09
N TRP A 139 -16.28 -16.03 0.22
CA TRP A 139 -15.59 -16.98 1.11
C TRP A 139 -16.51 -18.16 1.51
N ARG A 140 -17.27 -18.69 0.55
CA ARG A 140 -18.25 -19.77 0.79
C ARG A 140 -17.59 -21.13 0.78
N ASP A 141 -16.69 -21.35 -0.18
CA ASP A 141 -16.03 -22.62 -0.40
C ASP A 141 -14.51 -22.46 -0.27
N ALA A 142 -13.87 -23.37 0.46
CA ALA A 142 -12.42 -23.45 0.53
C ALA A 142 -11.87 -24.35 -0.60
N PRO A 143 -10.70 -24.05 -1.18
CA PRO A 143 -9.94 -22.80 -1.03
C PRO A 143 -10.61 -21.64 -1.81
N VAL A 144 -10.77 -20.48 -1.15
CA VAL A 144 -11.40 -19.29 -1.74
C VAL A 144 -10.69 -18.81 -3.00
N PHE A 145 -9.37 -19.01 -3.05
CA PHE A 145 -8.54 -18.78 -4.22
C PHE A 145 -7.92 -20.13 -4.64
N PRO A 146 -8.57 -20.88 -5.54
CA PRO A 146 -8.07 -22.18 -5.96
C PRO A 146 -6.82 -21.99 -6.83
N ILE A 147 -5.66 -22.11 -6.19
CA ILE A 147 -4.36 -22.16 -6.85
C ILE A 147 -3.94 -23.63 -6.91
N ASP A 148 -3.58 -24.11 -8.10
CA ASP A 148 -2.99 -25.44 -8.27
C ASP A 148 -1.50 -25.39 -7.97
N LEU A 149 -1.15 -25.58 -6.70
CA LEU A 149 0.25 -25.66 -6.32
C LEU A 149 0.86 -26.93 -6.94
N PRO A 150 2.05 -26.83 -7.55
CA PRO A 150 2.80 -28.00 -8.00
C PRO A 150 3.02 -28.96 -6.83
N SER A 151 3.02 -30.27 -7.08
CA SER A 151 3.30 -31.29 -6.05
C SER A 151 4.61 -31.01 -5.32
N ALA A 152 5.62 -30.54 -6.05
CA ALA A 152 6.91 -30.14 -5.50
C ALA A 152 6.82 -28.99 -4.46
N VAL A 153 5.71 -28.25 -4.36
CA VAL A 153 5.47 -27.23 -3.32
C VAL A 153 4.79 -27.84 -2.09
N THR A 154 3.90 -28.80 -2.28
CA THR A 154 3.09 -29.40 -1.21
C THR A 154 3.79 -30.59 -0.54
N GLU A 155 4.61 -31.33 -1.30
CA GLU A 155 5.19 -32.62 -0.90
C GLU A 155 6.67 -32.54 -0.52
N GLU A 156 7.39 -31.51 -0.98
CA GLU A 156 8.84 -31.38 -0.74
C GLU A 156 9.13 -30.16 0.14
N PRO A 157 9.94 -30.30 1.21
CA PRO A 157 10.39 -29.14 1.99
C PRO A 157 11.35 -28.26 1.19
N ALA A 158 11.12 -26.95 1.22
CA ALA A 158 12.03 -25.97 0.63
C ALA A 158 12.11 -24.70 1.47
N THR A 159 13.15 -23.90 1.24
CA THR A 159 13.22 -22.52 1.72
C THR A 159 12.71 -21.58 0.63
N TYR A 160 11.52 -21.03 0.82
CA TYR A 160 10.91 -20.07 -0.08
C TYR A 160 11.43 -18.66 0.20
N VAL A 161 11.86 -17.99 -0.87
CA VAL A 161 12.35 -16.62 -0.87
C VAL A 161 11.37 -15.75 -1.64
N THR A 162 10.95 -14.65 -1.04
CA THR A 162 10.07 -13.67 -1.69
C THR A 162 10.74 -12.30 -1.69
N ILE A 163 10.55 -11.52 -2.75
CA ILE A 163 11.11 -10.15 -2.86
C ILE A 163 10.04 -9.06 -2.96
N SER A 164 8.80 -9.39 -2.64
CA SER A 164 7.69 -8.44 -2.62
C SER A 164 7.16 -8.23 -1.20
N THR A 165 6.43 -7.15 -0.99
CA THR A 165 5.73 -6.85 0.26
C THR A 165 4.47 -7.70 0.50
N ASN A 166 4.07 -8.54 -0.47
CA ASN A 166 2.95 -9.47 -0.29
C ASN A 166 3.26 -10.55 0.74
N THR A 167 2.24 -10.98 1.49
CA THR A 167 2.37 -11.98 2.55
C THR A 167 2.36 -13.43 2.05
N TYR A 168 1.95 -13.67 0.79
CA TYR A 168 1.79 -15.00 0.19
C TYR A 168 0.94 -15.98 1.03
N SER A 169 -0.01 -15.45 1.82
CA SER A 169 -0.88 -16.23 2.71
C SER A 169 -1.78 -17.25 1.99
N LEU A 170 -1.93 -17.15 0.67
CA LEU A 170 -2.63 -18.13 -0.15
C LEU A 170 -1.79 -19.38 -0.48
N ILE A 171 -0.47 -19.27 -0.37
CA ILE A 171 0.49 -20.32 -0.75
C ILE A 171 1.14 -20.91 0.49
N ALA A 172 1.65 -20.06 1.39
CA ALA A 172 2.48 -20.49 2.51
C ALA A 172 1.84 -21.57 3.40
N PRO A 173 0.54 -21.48 3.78
CA PRO A 173 -0.11 -22.52 4.59
C PRO A 173 -0.30 -23.86 3.89
N ARG A 174 -0.18 -23.89 2.56
CA ARG A 174 -0.37 -25.08 1.72
C ARG A 174 0.95 -25.69 1.26
N ALA A 175 2.08 -25.03 1.48
CA ALA A 175 3.38 -25.59 1.21
C ALA A 175 3.69 -26.74 2.19
N HIS A 176 4.69 -27.56 1.87
CA HIS A 176 5.13 -28.65 2.75
C HIS A 176 5.42 -28.11 4.17
N ARG A 177 4.95 -28.82 5.20
CA ARG A 177 4.97 -28.34 6.61
C ARG A 177 6.36 -27.97 7.14
N ASP A 178 7.40 -28.63 6.63
CA ASP A 178 8.80 -28.42 7.05
C ASP A 178 9.51 -27.32 6.21
N SER A 179 8.77 -26.63 5.35
CA SER A 179 9.26 -25.51 4.55
C SER A 179 9.51 -24.27 5.40
N ARG A 180 10.44 -23.43 4.93
CA ARG A 180 10.78 -22.14 5.55
C ARG A 180 10.45 -21.01 4.59
N TRP A 181 10.16 -19.83 5.13
CA TRP A 181 9.83 -18.65 4.34
C TRP A 181 10.71 -17.48 4.76
N LEU A 182 11.33 -16.82 3.77
CA LEU A 182 12.18 -15.65 3.93
C LEU A 182 11.70 -14.54 3.00
N ASN A 183 11.35 -13.38 3.58
CA ASN A 183 11.04 -12.20 2.79
C ASN A 183 12.26 -11.28 2.73
N LEU A 184 12.78 -11.06 1.52
CA LEU A 184 13.94 -10.25 1.20
C LEU A 184 13.57 -8.97 0.44
N ALA A 185 12.29 -8.56 0.44
CA ALA A 185 11.81 -7.39 -0.31
C ALA A 185 12.58 -6.10 0.00
N LEU A 186 12.94 -5.90 1.27
CA LEU A 186 13.67 -4.73 1.73
C LEU A 186 15.19 -4.96 1.83
N ARG A 187 15.68 -6.16 1.50
CA ARG A 187 17.11 -6.51 1.59
C ARG A 187 17.76 -6.44 0.22
N GLN A 188 18.90 -5.73 0.14
CA GLN A 188 19.70 -5.59 -1.09
C GLN A 188 21.18 -5.53 -0.85
N THR A 189 21.57 -5.23 0.39
CA THR A 189 22.96 -5.26 0.80
C THR A 189 23.45 -6.67 0.87
N ASP A 190 24.75 -6.81 0.74
CA ASP A 190 25.41 -8.10 0.78
C ASP A 190 25.07 -8.77 2.12
N LEU A 191 24.88 -10.09 2.09
CA LEU A 191 24.71 -10.85 3.34
C LEU A 191 26.01 -10.90 4.14
N ASP A 192 27.15 -10.60 3.52
CA ASP A 192 28.47 -10.49 4.13
C ASP A 192 28.77 -9.11 4.75
N ASP A 193 27.90 -8.11 4.60
CA ASP A 193 28.08 -6.76 5.16
C ASP A 193 28.04 -6.70 6.71
N GLY A 194 28.01 -7.87 7.37
CA GLY A 194 28.39 -8.02 8.77
C GLY A 194 27.26 -7.86 9.79
N ASP A 195 26.06 -7.44 9.36
CA ASP A 195 24.91 -7.30 10.24
C ASP A 195 24.33 -8.65 10.68
N VAL A 196 23.66 -8.65 11.83
CA VAL A 196 23.18 -9.89 12.49
C VAL A 196 22.14 -10.60 11.62
N ASP A 197 21.26 -9.84 10.98
CA ASP A 197 20.20 -10.38 10.12
C ASP A 197 20.78 -10.96 8.83
N GLY A 198 21.73 -10.29 8.19
CA GLY A 198 22.45 -10.80 7.01
C GLY A 198 23.11 -12.15 7.28
N LYS A 199 23.86 -12.26 8.39
CA LYS A 199 24.49 -13.51 8.83
C LYS A 199 23.47 -14.63 9.09
N ARG A 200 22.31 -14.29 9.68
CA ARG A 200 21.25 -15.26 9.95
C ARG A 200 20.59 -15.74 8.67
N ILE A 201 20.28 -14.82 7.74
CA ILE A 201 19.72 -15.14 6.43
C ILE A 201 20.71 -16.01 5.65
N LYS A 202 21.99 -15.64 5.59
CA LYS A 202 23.04 -16.42 4.92
C LYS A 202 23.11 -17.84 5.46
N ARG A 203 23.09 -18.01 6.79
CA ARG A 203 23.08 -19.33 7.43
C ARG A 203 21.85 -20.16 7.04
N ILE A 204 20.66 -19.56 7.02
CA ILE A 204 19.44 -20.28 6.63
C ILE A 204 19.55 -20.72 5.16
N LEU A 205 19.96 -19.82 4.27
CA LEU A 205 20.09 -20.10 2.84
C LEU A 205 21.16 -21.15 2.57
N SER A 206 22.36 -21.04 3.17
CA SER A 206 23.45 -21.99 2.95
C SER A 206 23.16 -23.40 3.48
N GLN A 207 22.31 -23.52 4.51
CA GLN A 207 21.87 -24.81 5.05
C GLN A 207 20.65 -25.40 4.34
N SER A 208 20.05 -24.66 3.41
CA SER A 208 18.84 -25.11 2.71
C SER A 208 19.21 -26.04 1.58
N GLN A 209 18.64 -27.26 1.57
CA GLN A 209 18.83 -28.21 0.48
C GLN A 209 18.20 -27.72 -0.84
N ARG A 210 17.06 -27.03 -0.74
CA ARG A 210 16.35 -26.45 -1.87
C ARG A 210 15.87 -25.05 -1.54
N ILE A 211 16.14 -24.11 -2.43
CA ILE A 211 15.72 -22.71 -2.30
C ILE A 211 14.84 -22.38 -3.51
N ARG A 212 13.70 -21.73 -3.27
CA ARG A 212 12.79 -21.32 -4.36
C ARG A 212 12.37 -19.87 -4.22
N ALA A 213 12.49 -19.11 -5.30
CA ALA A 213 11.83 -17.83 -5.43
C ALA A 213 10.32 -18.04 -5.63
N VAL A 214 9.49 -17.28 -4.89
CA VAL A 214 8.07 -17.11 -5.20
C VAL A 214 7.86 -15.67 -5.64
N LEU A 215 7.45 -15.51 -6.89
CA LEU A 215 7.26 -14.21 -7.53
C LEU A 215 5.81 -14.04 -7.97
N VAL A 216 5.30 -12.82 -7.91
CA VAL A 216 4.00 -12.49 -8.49
C VAL A 216 4.16 -12.34 -9.99
N GLY A 217 3.26 -12.92 -10.79
CA GLY A 217 3.22 -12.73 -12.23
C GLY A 217 2.98 -11.25 -12.58
N VAL A 218 3.90 -10.65 -13.33
CA VAL A 218 3.81 -9.28 -13.83
C VAL A 218 3.91 -9.25 -15.35
N ARG A 219 3.40 -8.19 -15.98
CA ARG A 219 3.50 -7.99 -17.44
C ARG A 219 4.97 -7.94 -17.88
N GLY A 220 5.31 -8.61 -18.98
CA GLY A 220 6.67 -8.70 -19.50
C GLY A 220 7.56 -9.74 -18.82
N MET A 221 7.08 -10.41 -17.77
CA MET A 221 7.82 -11.50 -17.11
C MET A 221 7.96 -12.72 -18.02
N LEU A 222 6.91 -13.01 -18.81
CA LEU A 222 6.87 -14.13 -19.74
C LEU A 222 7.07 -13.62 -21.17
N SER A 223 7.88 -14.33 -21.94
CA SER A 223 7.96 -14.20 -23.40
C SER A 223 6.72 -14.80 -24.08
N PRO A 224 6.49 -14.51 -25.37
CA PRO A 224 5.31 -15.02 -26.10
C PRO A 224 5.18 -16.56 -26.14
N ASP A 225 6.29 -17.28 -25.97
CA ASP A 225 6.38 -18.74 -25.86
C ASP A 225 6.12 -19.27 -24.44
N GLY A 226 5.79 -18.39 -23.48
CA GLY A 226 5.47 -18.76 -22.10
C GLY A 226 6.69 -19.04 -21.23
N ARG A 227 7.91 -18.79 -21.71
CA ARG A 227 9.14 -18.86 -20.92
C ARG A 227 9.40 -17.54 -20.19
N LEU A 228 10.34 -17.53 -19.24
CA LEU A 228 10.79 -16.28 -18.65
C LEU A 228 11.56 -15.46 -19.68
N ALA A 229 11.24 -14.18 -19.80
CA ALA A 229 12.01 -13.27 -20.63
C ALA A 229 13.46 -13.16 -20.09
N GLN A 230 14.46 -13.16 -20.98
CA GLN A 230 15.87 -13.07 -20.59
C GLN A 230 16.16 -11.79 -19.79
N GLU A 231 15.60 -10.67 -20.23
CA GLU A 231 15.70 -9.38 -19.52
C GLU A 231 15.20 -9.48 -18.07
N PHE A 232 14.10 -10.21 -17.85
CA PHE A 232 13.59 -10.44 -16.50
C PHE A 232 14.56 -11.27 -15.67
N ILE A 233 15.12 -12.34 -16.24
CA ILE A 233 16.12 -13.20 -15.58
C ILE A 233 17.35 -12.37 -15.20
N ASP A 234 17.83 -11.50 -16.09
CA ASP A 234 19.02 -10.68 -15.87
C ASP A 234 18.80 -9.68 -14.73
N VAL A 235 17.68 -8.95 -14.75
CA VAL A 235 17.28 -8.02 -13.66
C VAL A 235 17.15 -8.75 -12.33
N MET A 236 16.57 -9.95 -12.36
CA MET A 236 16.37 -10.75 -11.17
C MET A 236 17.67 -11.35 -10.62
N ASN A 237 18.60 -11.75 -11.48
CA ASN A 237 19.94 -12.19 -11.07
C ASN A 237 20.75 -11.04 -10.49
N GLU A 238 20.70 -9.85 -11.09
CA GLU A 238 21.29 -8.64 -10.52
C GLU A 238 20.72 -8.37 -9.11
N ARG A 239 19.40 -8.55 -8.95
CA ARG A 239 18.74 -8.39 -7.65
C ARG A 239 19.16 -9.44 -6.62
N PHE A 240 19.31 -10.69 -7.02
CA PHE A 240 19.59 -11.80 -6.10
C PHE A 240 21.07 -12.03 -5.82
N ALA A 241 21.95 -11.58 -6.69
CA ALA A 241 23.38 -11.83 -6.56
C ALA A 241 23.99 -11.27 -5.26
N PRO A 242 23.69 -10.04 -4.80
CA PRO A 242 24.13 -9.56 -3.47
C PRO A 242 23.63 -10.44 -2.31
N LEU A 243 22.54 -11.18 -2.55
CA LEU A 243 21.94 -12.08 -1.56
C LEU A 243 22.49 -13.51 -1.65
N HIS A 244 23.60 -13.71 -2.39
CA HIS A 244 24.19 -15.02 -2.66
C HIS A 244 23.21 -15.99 -3.35
N LEU A 245 22.31 -15.47 -4.18
CA LEU A 245 21.30 -16.26 -4.87
C LEU A 245 21.41 -16.04 -6.39
N ALA A 246 21.20 -17.10 -7.16
CA ALA A 246 21.11 -17.04 -8.62
C ALA A 246 19.91 -17.84 -9.11
N PHE A 247 19.22 -17.32 -10.12
CA PHE A 247 18.14 -18.03 -10.80
C PHE A 247 18.66 -19.26 -11.53
N ASP A 248 17.96 -20.38 -11.35
CA ASP A 248 17.96 -21.45 -12.33
C ASP A 248 16.76 -21.26 -13.28
N SER A 249 16.99 -20.56 -14.40
CA SER A 249 15.94 -20.19 -15.36
C SER A 249 15.26 -21.40 -16.01
N ASN A 250 15.91 -22.57 -16.01
CA ASN A 250 15.35 -23.80 -16.56
C ASN A 250 14.36 -24.48 -15.60
N ALA A 251 14.34 -24.06 -14.33
CA ALA A 251 13.56 -24.69 -13.26
C ALA A 251 12.49 -23.74 -12.70
N CYS A 252 11.72 -23.13 -13.61
CA CYS A 252 10.63 -22.23 -13.28
C CYS A 252 9.27 -22.81 -13.67
N THR A 253 8.30 -22.76 -12.75
CA THR A 253 6.91 -23.20 -12.97
C THR A 253 5.95 -22.05 -12.69
N TYR A 254 5.18 -21.69 -13.71
CA TYR A 254 4.11 -20.69 -13.57
C TYR A 254 2.83 -21.35 -13.11
N VAL A 255 2.21 -20.78 -12.09
CA VAL A 255 0.97 -21.27 -11.49
C VAL A 255 -0.09 -20.20 -11.62
N THR A 256 -1.19 -20.55 -12.26
CA THR A 256 -2.34 -19.66 -12.43
C THR A 256 -3.45 -20.02 -11.43
N PHE A 257 -4.38 -19.09 -11.24
CA PHE A 257 -5.61 -19.39 -10.50
C PHE A 257 -6.53 -20.26 -11.36
N LYS A 258 -7.05 -21.37 -10.82
CA LYS A 258 -8.10 -22.18 -11.47
C LYS A 258 -9.36 -21.34 -11.62
N ARG A 259 -9.97 -21.37 -12.81
CA ARG A 259 -11.27 -20.72 -13.13
C ARG A 259 -11.33 -19.26 -12.64
N SER A 260 -10.76 -18.35 -13.44
CA SER A 260 -11.00 -16.90 -13.32
C SER A 260 -12.49 -16.55 -13.30
N SER A 261 -13.39 -17.43 -13.77
CA SER A 261 -14.84 -17.21 -13.82
C SER A 261 -15.51 -17.00 -12.46
N ASN A 262 -14.98 -17.53 -11.36
CA ASN A 262 -15.50 -17.22 -10.01
C ASN A 262 -14.95 -15.88 -9.47
N MET A 263 -13.89 -15.37 -10.09
CA MET A 263 -13.30 -14.06 -9.85
C MET A 263 -13.52 -13.19 -11.10
N ASN A 264 -14.79 -12.88 -11.41
CA ASN A 264 -15.23 -12.05 -12.55
C ASN A 264 -14.35 -10.81 -12.79
N VAL A 265 -13.70 -10.30 -11.75
CA VAL A 265 -12.77 -9.17 -11.74
C VAL A 265 -11.46 -9.48 -12.46
N LEU A 266 -10.81 -10.61 -12.15
CA LEU A 266 -9.56 -11.01 -12.80
C LEU A 266 -9.81 -11.43 -14.25
N ASP A 267 -10.98 -12.00 -14.54
CA ASP A 267 -11.36 -12.38 -15.90
C ASP A 267 -11.61 -11.14 -16.79
N ARG A 268 -12.26 -10.09 -16.26
CA ARG A 268 -12.42 -8.81 -16.97
C ARG A 268 -11.10 -8.06 -17.13
N ALA A 269 -10.23 -8.08 -16.12
CA ALA A 269 -8.89 -7.48 -16.20
C ALA A 269 -8.02 -8.21 -17.24
N ALA A 270 -8.04 -9.55 -17.22
CA ALA A 270 -7.34 -10.39 -18.19
C ALA A 270 -7.87 -10.23 -19.63
N LYS A 271 -9.19 -10.05 -19.80
CA LYS A 271 -9.81 -9.77 -21.11
C LYS A 271 -9.52 -8.37 -21.64
N ARG A 272 -9.31 -7.37 -20.78
CA ARG A 272 -8.94 -6.00 -21.19
C ARG A 272 -7.46 -5.87 -21.52
N SER A 273 -6.60 -6.74 -20.99
CA SER A 273 -5.19 -6.77 -21.36
C SER A 273 -4.99 -7.58 -22.64
N GLU A 274 -5.05 -6.93 -23.80
CA GLU A 274 -4.43 -7.47 -25.01
C GLU A 274 -2.92 -7.64 -24.72
N GLY A 275 -2.47 -8.89 -24.59
CA GLY A 275 -1.11 -9.23 -24.18
C GLY A 275 -1.06 -9.96 -22.84
N VAL A 276 -1.38 -11.25 -22.91
CA VAL A 276 -1.16 -12.36 -21.97
C VAL A 276 -0.34 -12.03 -20.72
N VAL A 277 -1.01 -11.73 -19.60
CA VAL A 277 -0.62 -12.30 -18.30
C VAL A 277 -1.89 -12.71 -17.57
N VAL A 278 -2.11 -14.02 -17.47
CA VAL A 278 -3.08 -14.57 -16.51
C VAL A 278 -2.50 -14.31 -15.11
N PRO A 279 -3.22 -13.67 -14.18
CA PRO A 279 -2.76 -13.47 -12.80
C PRO A 279 -2.28 -14.79 -12.21
N GLY A 280 -1.15 -14.78 -11.51
CA GLY A 280 -0.54 -16.02 -11.02
C GLY A 280 0.73 -15.78 -10.22
N PHE A 281 1.40 -16.89 -9.91
CA PHE A 281 2.66 -16.93 -9.19
C PHE A 281 3.68 -17.76 -9.97
N MET A 282 4.93 -17.34 -9.96
CA MET A 282 6.04 -18.11 -10.50
C MET A 282 6.83 -18.70 -9.35
N PHE A 283 7.14 -19.99 -9.46
CA PHE A 283 8.06 -20.70 -8.57
C PHE A 283 9.32 -21.03 -9.35
N CYS A 284 10.46 -20.53 -8.92
CA CYS A 284 11.74 -20.79 -9.57
C CYS A 284 12.74 -21.33 -8.57
N ASP A 285 13.46 -22.39 -8.91
CA ASP A 285 14.58 -22.82 -8.09
C ASP A 285 15.70 -21.76 -8.11
N LEU A 286 16.31 -21.55 -6.94
CA LEU A 286 17.47 -20.69 -6.75
C LEU A 286 18.66 -21.52 -6.30
N LYS A 287 19.84 -21.14 -6.75
CA LYS A 287 21.11 -21.69 -6.26
C LYS A 287 21.74 -20.73 -5.27
N PHE A 288 22.16 -21.26 -4.13
CA PHE A 288 23.00 -20.50 -3.21
C PHE A 288 24.44 -20.49 -3.71
N LEU A 289 25.05 -19.31 -3.76
CA LEU A 289 26.43 -19.12 -4.16
C LEU A 289 27.27 -18.85 -2.92
N GLU A 290 28.25 -19.71 -2.61
CA GLU A 290 29.12 -19.47 -1.44
C GLU A 290 29.87 -18.13 -1.54
N GLN A 291 30.23 -17.75 -2.76
CA GLN A 291 30.87 -16.49 -3.08
C GLN A 291 30.03 -15.72 -4.10
N VAL A 292 29.81 -14.43 -3.84
CA VAL A 292 29.25 -13.53 -4.85
C VAL A 292 30.28 -13.40 -5.97
N PRO A 293 29.93 -13.66 -7.23
CA PRO A 293 30.88 -13.54 -8.33
C PRO A 293 31.47 -12.13 -8.35
N ALA A 294 32.81 -12.01 -8.44
CA ALA A 294 33.50 -10.72 -8.41
C ALA A 294 33.04 -9.74 -9.51
N ASN A 295 32.48 -10.27 -10.60
CA ASN A 295 31.96 -9.52 -11.74
C ASN A 295 30.51 -9.04 -11.57
N VAL A 296 29.78 -9.50 -10.54
CA VAL A 296 28.53 -8.84 -10.17
C VAL A 296 28.99 -7.55 -9.50
N GLY A 297 29.18 -6.52 -10.32
CA GLY A 297 29.70 -5.23 -9.90
C GLY A 297 28.94 -4.81 -8.66
N ARG A 298 29.61 -4.88 -7.51
CA ARG A 298 29.19 -4.16 -6.31
C ARG A 298 29.39 -2.70 -6.64
N VAL A 299 28.53 -2.15 -7.49
CA VAL A 299 28.58 -0.73 -7.82
C VAL A 299 28.07 -0.08 -6.56
N PRO A 300 28.94 0.50 -5.71
CA PRO A 300 28.47 1.17 -4.52
C PRO A 300 27.43 2.21 -4.95
N PHE A 301 26.45 2.46 -4.10
CA PHE A 301 25.59 3.60 -4.32
C PHE A 301 26.47 4.86 -4.34
N PRO A 302 26.29 5.77 -5.29
CA PRO A 302 27.05 7.01 -5.31
C PRO A 302 26.97 7.69 -3.93
N PRO A 303 28.10 8.19 -3.38
CA PRO A 303 28.10 8.80 -2.05
C PRO A 303 27.12 9.98 -1.95
N GLU A 304 26.81 10.63 -3.07
CA GLU A 304 25.81 11.69 -3.15
C GLU A 304 24.41 11.24 -2.74
N VAL A 305 24.06 9.96 -2.95
CA VAL A 305 22.77 9.41 -2.50
C VAL A 305 22.65 9.51 -0.98
N ASP A 306 23.69 9.12 -0.25
CA ASP A 306 23.72 9.21 1.22
C ASP A 306 23.68 10.66 1.70
N GLN A 307 24.35 11.56 0.99
CA GLN A 307 24.37 12.99 1.31
C GLN A 307 22.98 13.61 1.11
N VAL A 308 22.34 13.35 -0.03
CA VAL A 308 20.96 13.80 -0.30
C VAL A 308 20.00 13.21 0.73
N MET A 309 20.11 11.91 1.04
CA MET A 309 19.29 11.29 2.10
C MET A 309 19.50 11.97 3.46
N ALA A 310 20.73 12.33 3.83
CA ALA A 310 21.00 13.01 5.09
C ALA A 310 20.38 14.41 5.15
N VAL A 311 20.45 15.19 4.05
CA VAL A 311 19.79 16.49 3.96
C VAL A 311 18.27 16.33 4.09
N MET A 312 17.70 15.36 3.38
CA MET A 312 16.25 15.11 3.40
C MET A 312 15.74 14.59 4.74
N ASP A 313 16.50 13.73 5.42
CA ASP A 313 16.21 13.26 6.77
C ASP A 313 16.25 14.42 7.77
N GLN A 314 17.25 15.30 7.67
CA GLN A 314 17.38 16.46 8.55
C GLN A 314 16.21 17.44 8.40
N GLN A 315 15.74 17.70 7.17
CA GLN A 315 14.65 18.66 6.92
C GLN A 315 13.28 18.03 7.14
N CYS A 316 13.07 16.80 6.65
CA CYS A 316 11.78 16.15 6.57
C CYS A 316 11.83 14.70 7.08
N ALA A 317 12.39 14.49 8.28
CA ALA A 317 12.52 13.18 8.93
C ALA A 317 11.22 12.35 8.95
N ARG A 318 10.06 13.03 8.98
CA ARG A 318 8.74 12.39 8.89
C ARG A 318 8.59 11.55 7.61
N PHE A 319 9.11 12.01 6.48
CA PHE A 319 8.89 11.40 5.15
C PHE A 319 10.12 10.69 4.60
N PHE A 320 11.32 11.16 4.93
CA PHE A 320 12.57 10.68 4.38
C PHE A 320 13.52 10.19 5.48
N ASN A 321 12.99 9.40 6.43
CA ASN A 321 13.77 8.86 7.52
C ASN A 321 14.89 7.95 7.00
N ARG A 322 16.15 8.34 7.21
CA ARG A 322 17.31 7.60 6.69
C ARG A 322 17.37 6.16 7.20
N ARG A 323 16.81 5.88 8.39
CA ARG A 323 16.79 4.53 8.98
C ARG A 323 15.81 3.58 8.31
N SER A 324 14.77 4.11 7.65
CA SER A 324 13.75 3.30 6.95
C SER A 324 13.97 3.26 5.43
N GLY A 325 14.84 4.13 4.88
CA GLY A 325 15.13 4.22 3.46
C GLY A 325 15.93 3.02 2.92
N ALA A 326 15.28 2.16 2.15
CA ALA A 326 15.96 1.09 1.41
C ALA A 326 16.38 1.60 0.02
N LYS A 327 17.66 1.50 -0.34
CA LYS A 327 18.19 1.92 -1.66
C LYS A 327 18.03 0.81 -2.69
N PHE A 328 17.72 1.17 -3.92
CA PHE A 328 17.51 0.32 -5.09
C PHE A 328 18.25 0.95 -6.27
N LYS A 329 18.97 0.15 -7.05
CA LYS A 329 19.38 0.59 -8.39
C LYS A 329 18.17 0.58 -9.31
N VAL A 330 18.08 1.60 -10.15
CA VAL A 330 17.06 1.72 -11.19
C VAL A 330 17.75 2.14 -12.48
N PRO A 331 17.14 1.92 -13.66
CA PRO A 331 17.69 2.48 -14.88
C PRO A 331 17.95 3.97 -14.72
N HIS A 332 19.18 4.39 -15.01
CA HIS A 332 19.64 5.78 -14.93
C HIS A 332 19.69 6.39 -13.51
N GLY A 333 19.85 5.58 -12.45
CA GLY A 333 20.12 6.14 -11.12
C GLY A 333 19.91 5.22 -9.93
N THR A 334 19.61 5.84 -8.79
CA THR A 334 19.31 5.19 -7.52
C THR A 334 17.96 5.66 -6.98
N MET A 335 17.09 4.72 -6.63
CA MET A 335 15.83 4.97 -5.92
C MET A 335 15.97 4.58 -4.46
N VAL A 336 15.56 5.44 -3.53
CA VAL A 336 15.42 5.13 -2.11
C VAL A 336 13.95 5.04 -1.77
N HIS A 337 13.51 3.90 -1.24
CA HIS A 337 12.12 3.67 -0.86
C HIS A 337 11.96 3.77 0.66
N TYR A 338 11.05 4.65 1.09
CA TYR A 338 10.66 4.86 2.48
C TYR A 338 9.27 4.26 2.69
N GLY A 339 9.23 2.97 3.04
CA GLY A 339 7.97 2.19 3.07
C GLY A 339 6.98 2.62 4.15
N ASP A 340 7.45 3.28 5.21
CA ASP A 340 6.65 3.81 6.32
C ASP A 340 5.91 5.12 5.98
N ALA A 341 6.45 5.86 5.01
CA ALA A 341 5.90 7.11 4.49
C ALA A 341 5.31 7.00 3.08
N ASP A 342 5.51 5.86 2.41
CA ASP A 342 5.18 5.62 1.00
C ASP A 342 5.80 6.62 0.04
N MET A 343 7.01 7.01 0.37
CA MET A 343 7.81 7.92 -0.42
C MET A 343 8.89 7.15 -1.16
N LYS A 344 9.26 7.69 -2.30
CA LYS A 344 10.44 7.31 -3.05
C LYS A 344 11.25 8.58 -3.30
N LEU A 345 12.56 8.47 -3.20
CA LEU A 345 13.51 9.50 -3.59
C LEU A 345 14.34 8.92 -4.72
N PHE A 346 14.57 9.67 -5.77
CA PHE A 346 15.38 9.28 -6.92
C PHE A 346 16.57 10.23 -6.99
N VAL A 347 17.75 9.66 -7.17
CA VAL A 347 18.99 10.37 -7.49
C VAL A 347 19.48 9.79 -8.80
N LEU A 348 19.27 10.52 -9.88
CA LEU A 348 19.51 10.08 -11.24
C LEU A 348 20.96 10.31 -11.66
N ASP A 349 21.43 9.59 -12.68
CA ASP A 349 22.80 9.66 -13.19
C ASP A 349 23.12 11.03 -13.81
N ASP A 350 22.10 11.74 -14.32
CA ASP A 350 22.18 13.13 -14.79
C ASP A 350 22.18 14.16 -13.64
N ARG A 351 22.33 13.68 -12.40
CA ARG A 351 22.37 14.44 -11.16
C ARG A 351 21.06 15.14 -10.80
N ARG A 352 19.94 14.78 -11.41
CA ARG A 352 18.62 15.20 -10.91
C ARG A 352 18.24 14.47 -9.64
N VAL A 353 17.61 15.19 -8.72
CA VAL A 353 16.96 14.64 -7.53
C VAL A 353 15.46 14.83 -7.68
N GLU A 354 14.71 13.75 -7.51
CA GLU A 354 13.25 13.75 -7.63
C GLU A 354 12.65 12.97 -6.46
N TYR A 355 11.42 13.28 -6.07
CA TYR A 355 10.67 12.43 -5.14
C TYR A 355 9.37 11.98 -5.76
N ARG A 356 8.82 10.88 -5.26
CA ARG A 356 7.50 10.40 -5.66
C ARG A 356 6.75 9.84 -4.47
N TYR A 357 5.61 10.43 -4.17
CA TYR A 357 4.61 9.79 -3.34
C TYR A 357 3.96 8.63 -4.12
N TRP A 358 3.70 7.49 -3.49
CA TRP A 358 3.30 6.25 -4.19
C TRP A 358 2.09 6.38 -5.13
N ARG A 359 1.20 7.34 -4.91
CA ARG A 359 0.03 7.60 -5.77
C ARG A 359 0.22 8.70 -6.79
N SER A 360 1.29 9.48 -6.67
CA SER A 360 1.61 10.46 -7.71
C SER A 360 1.91 9.72 -9.00
N LEU A 361 1.31 10.20 -10.10
CA LEU A 361 1.56 9.63 -11.43
C LEU A 361 3.01 9.89 -11.84
N MET A 362 3.51 11.09 -11.53
CA MET A 362 4.85 11.54 -11.88
C MET A 362 5.72 11.74 -10.64
N ALA A 363 7.03 11.61 -10.81
CA ALA A 363 7.99 12.09 -9.84
C ALA A 363 8.07 13.62 -9.93
N GLU A 364 8.29 14.27 -8.79
CA GLU A 364 8.38 15.71 -8.65
C GLU A 364 9.85 16.11 -8.52
N PRO A 365 10.32 17.06 -9.34
CA PRO A 365 11.72 17.48 -9.30
C PRO A 365 12.00 18.27 -8.02
N MET A 366 13.15 18.00 -7.41
CA MET A 366 13.68 18.69 -6.23
C MET A 366 14.81 19.67 -6.56
N GLY A 367 15.41 19.51 -7.74
CA GLY A 367 16.60 20.22 -8.20
C GLY A 367 17.67 19.24 -8.66
N THR A 368 18.89 19.74 -8.80
CA THR A 368 20.08 18.90 -8.97
C THR A 368 20.67 18.46 -7.63
N VAL A 369 21.57 17.49 -7.62
CA VAL A 369 22.35 17.11 -6.44
C VAL A 369 23.06 18.34 -5.85
N GLU A 370 23.63 19.20 -6.69
CA GLU A 370 24.30 20.43 -6.26
C GLU A 370 23.35 21.43 -5.61
N ASP A 371 22.11 21.52 -6.09
CA ASP A 371 21.09 22.39 -5.50
C ASP A 371 20.65 21.88 -4.13
N VAL A 372 20.40 20.57 -4.00
CA VAL A 372 19.96 19.95 -2.74
C VAL A 372 21.05 19.98 -1.68
N LEU A 373 22.32 19.80 -2.09
CA LEU A 373 23.46 19.84 -1.17
C LEU A 373 23.97 21.25 -0.87
N ARG A 374 23.42 22.29 -1.51
CA ARG A 374 23.84 23.68 -1.28
C ARG A 374 23.48 24.11 0.15
N PRO A 375 24.38 24.83 0.85
CA PRO A 375 24.04 25.46 2.12
C PRO A 375 22.81 26.35 1.97
N GLY A 376 21.81 26.15 2.84
CA GLY A 376 20.55 26.90 2.80
C GLY A 376 19.49 26.34 1.85
N TYR A 377 19.69 25.18 1.24
CA TYR A 377 18.61 24.46 0.58
C TYR A 377 17.45 24.21 1.55
N LEU A 378 16.23 24.57 1.15
CA LEU A 378 15.01 24.36 1.93
C LEU A 378 14.02 23.58 1.09
N PHE A 379 13.52 22.47 1.63
CA PHE A 379 12.44 21.69 1.07
C PHE A 379 11.16 21.92 1.87
N ASP A 380 10.07 22.20 1.17
CA ASP A 380 8.76 22.40 1.78
C ASP A 380 8.14 21.06 2.19
N CYS A 381 8.40 20.63 3.43
CA CYS A 381 7.83 19.39 3.97
C CYS A 381 6.31 19.50 4.22
N GLU A 382 5.71 20.69 4.23
CA GLU A 382 4.28 20.88 4.50
C GLU A 382 3.41 20.72 3.25
N HIS A 383 4.01 20.90 2.07
CA HIS A 383 3.31 20.85 0.77
C HIS A 383 3.86 19.76 -0.16
N ILE A 384 4.00 18.53 0.34
CA ILE A 384 4.40 17.39 -0.48
C ILE A 384 3.32 17.08 -1.51
N ARG A 385 3.65 17.25 -2.79
CA ARG A 385 2.70 17.06 -3.89
C ARG A 385 2.24 15.61 -3.97
N GLY A 386 0.94 15.44 -4.28
CA GLY A 386 0.25 14.15 -4.28
C GLY A 386 -0.14 13.61 -2.89
N ARG A 387 0.35 14.22 -1.80
CA ARG A 387 0.08 13.77 -0.43
C ARG A 387 -0.64 14.84 0.41
N SER A 388 0.01 15.99 0.56
CA SER A 388 -0.37 17.03 1.51
C SER A 388 -1.59 17.82 1.05
N GLY A 389 -2.26 18.41 2.04
CA GLY A 389 -3.49 19.16 1.84
C GLY A 389 -4.73 18.29 1.65
N LEU A 390 -5.84 18.99 1.43
CA LEU A 390 -7.15 18.38 1.25
C LEU A 390 -7.26 17.76 -0.15
N PRO A 391 -8.13 16.76 -0.37
CA PRO A 391 -8.23 16.04 -1.65
C PRO A 391 -8.39 16.96 -2.88
N TRP A 392 -9.06 18.10 -2.73
CA TRP A 392 -9.27 19.08 -3.80
C TRP A 392 -8.11 20.07 -4.00
N GLU A 393 -7.10 20.05 -3.12
CA GLU A 393 -5.88 20.86 -3.23
C GLU A 393 -4.73 20.05 -3.84
N ARG A 394 -4.85 18.72 -3.84
CA ARG A 394 -3.83 17.82 -4.38
C ARG A 394 -3.69 18.02 -5.88
N ARG A 395 -2.49 18.37 -6.31
CA ARG A 395 -2.08 18.37 -7.71
C ARG A 395 -1.59 16.97 -8.06
N TYR A 396 -2.35 16.26 -8.90
CA TYR A 396 -1.96 14.95 -9.43
C TYR A 396 -0.89 15.05 -10.52
#